data_AF-A0A804QST1-F1
#
_entry.id   AF-A0A804QST1-F1
#
_cell.length_a   1.000
_cell.length_b   1.000
_cell.length_c   1.000
_cell.angle_alpha   90.00
_cell.angle_beta   90.00
_cell.angle_gamma   90.00
#
_symmetry.space_group_name_H-M   'P 1'
#
loop_
_entity.id
_entity.type
_entity.pdbx_description
1 polymer ?
#
loop_
_entity_poly.entity_id
_entity_poly.type
_entity_poly.pdbx_seq_one_letter_code
_entity_poly.pdbx_strand_id
1 'polypeptide(L)'
;MAEAIILALRKIGSALADETAKKMLAKLSEKVNNLRDLNDKIESIRMQLTAMNNVICKIGTIYLTDEVVRGWIGEVRKVAYHVEDVMDMYSYHTLQMEEEWFLKKYFIKASHYVLVFSQIAEEVIKVEKEIKKVVELKNLRRLTEWLYSDELDSTVITVSGMGGLGKTTLVTNVYEREKTNFSATTWMVVSQTYTIEALLRKLLMKVGREEQVSPNIDKLDVHDLKENIKQKLDNRKCLIVLDDVWDQEVYLQMSDAFQNLAMTSCWR
;
A
#
# COMPACT_ATOMS: atom_id res chain seq x y z
N MET A 1 -8.89 -14.98 16.80
CA MET A 1 -8.05 -14.28 15.78
C MET A 1 -7.79 -12.81 16.12
N ALA A 2 -8.79 -12.05 16.57
CA ALA A 2 -8.61 -10.64 16.95
C ALA A 2 -7.81 -10.43 18.25
N GLU A 3 -7.61 -11.49 19.05
CA GLU A 3 -6.96 -11.43 20.37
C GLU A 3 -5.57 -10.77 20.34
N ALA A 4 -4.68 -11.18 19.42
CA ALA A 4 -3.33 -10.60 19.34
C ALA A 4 -3.37 -9.09 19.03
N ILE A 5 -4.24 -8.66 18.12
CA ILE A 5 -4.37 -7.25 17.73
C ILE A 5 -4.97 -6.43 18.88
N ILE A 6 -6.04 -6.95 19.52
CA ILE A 6 -6.68 -6.31 20.67
C ILE A 6 -5.67 -6.16 21.82
N LEU A 7 -4.88 -7.21 22.07
CA LEU A 7 -3.85 -7.21 23.12
C LEU A 7 -2.75 -6.19 22.83
N ALA A 8 -2.22 -6.16 21.60
CA ALA A 8 -1.25 -5.16 21.17
C ALA A 8 -1.79 -3.72 21.31
N LEU A 9 -3.01 -3.46 20.83
CA LEU A 9 -3.67 -2.15 20.95
C LEU A 9 -3.86 -1.74 22.41
N ARG A 10 -4.22 -2.68 23.29
CA ARG A 10 -4.34 -2.43 24.74
C ARG A 10 -3.00 -2.03 25.35
N LYS A 11 -1.91 -2.77 25.06
CA LYS A 11 -0.58 -2.46 25.59
C LYS A 11 -0.05 -1.12 25.08
N ILE A 12 -0.27 -0.80 23.81
CA ILE A 12 0.02 0.54 23.27
C ILE A 12 -0.78 1.61 24.01
N GLY A 13 -2.09 1.39 24.22
CA GLY A 13 -2.94 2.30 24.96
C GLY A 13 -2.43 2.58 26.37
N SER A 14 -1.98 1.56 27.09
CA SER A 14 -1.37 1.70 28.42
C SER A 14 -0.07 2.51 28.37
N ALA A 15 0.84 2.20 27.45
CA ALA A 15 2.10 2.93 27.30
C ALA A 15 1.92 4.41 26.94
N LEU A 16 0.94 4.71 26.08
CA LEU A 16 0.59 6.07 25.70
C LEU A 16 -0.19 6.83 26.77
N ALA A 17 -0.76 6.14 27.76
CA ALA A 17 -1.41 6.78 28.91
C ALA A 17 -0.41 7.08 30.06
N ASP A 18 0.79 6.52 30.02
CA ASP A 18 1.80 6.65 31.07
C ASP A 18 2.54 8.00 30.99
N GLU A 19 1.96 9.01 31.65
CA GLU A 19 2.52 10.36 31.72
C GLU A 19 3.85 10.45 32.49
N THR A 20 4.14 9.49 33.39
CA THR A 20 5.38 9.48 34.16
C THR A 20 6.52 8.98 33.28
N ALA A 21 6.31 7.86 32.60
CA ALA A 21 7.25 7.33 31.61
C ALA A 21 7.55 8.36 30.51
N LYS A 22 6.53 9.03 29.96
CA LYS A 22 6.73 10.09 28.95
C LYS A 22 7.63 11.22 29.44
N LYS A 23 7.43 11.69 30.68
CA LYS A 23 8.28 12.75 31.26
C LYS A 23 9.72 12.29 31.47
N MET A 24 9.92 11.05 31.89
CA MET A 24 11.27 10.49 32.06
C MET A 24 11.97 10.29 30.71
N LEU A 25 11.26 9.76 29.71
CA LEU A 25 11.75 9.61 28.34
C LEU A 25 12.11 10.95 27.71
N ALA A 26 11.32 12.00 27.92
CA ALA A 26 11.63 13.34 27.45
C ALA A 26 13.00 13.82 27.99
N LYS A 27 13.33 13.54 29.25
CA LYS A 27 14.65 13.87 29.83
C LYS A 27 15.78 13.03 29.25
N LEU A 28 15.54 11.76 28.92
CA LEU A 28 16.53 10.93 28.23
C LEU A 28 16.75 11.37 26.79
N SER A 29 15.69 11.85 26.12
CA SER A 29 15.70 12.27 24.71
C SER A 29 16.57 13.50 24.46
N GLU A 30 16.86 14.32 25.49
CA GLU A 30 17.81 15.43 25.40
C GLU A 30 19.21 14.96 24.95
N LYS A 31 19.52 13.68 25.15
CA LYS A 31 20.81 13.07 24.79
C LYS A 31 20.79 12.33 23.45
N VAL A 32 19.62 11.89 22.96
CA VAL A 32 19.52 11.06 21.74
C VAL A 32 18.24 11.35 20.95
N ASN A 33 18.41 11.67 19.67
CA ASN A 33 17.33 12.09 18.78
C ASN A 33 16.28 11.00 18.50
N ASN A 34 16.66 9.71 18.43
CA ASN A 34 15.73 8.61 18.12
C ASN A 34 14.62 8.43 19.17
N LEU A 35 14.85 8.86 20.42
CA LEU A 35 13.87 8.81 21.50
C LEU A 35 12.82 9.91 21.41
N ARG A 36 13.14 11.02 20.73
CA ARG A 36 12.26 12.18 20.64
C ARG A 36 10.94 11.84 19.96
N ASP A 37 11.00 10.99 18.94
CA ASP A 37 9.85 10.63 18.10
C ASP A 37 9.26 9.26 18.49
N LEU A 38 9.74 8.63 19.56
CA LEU A 38 9.34 7.27 19.95
C LEU A 38 7.83 7.16 20.21
N ASN A 39 7.28 8.09 21.00
CA ASN A 39 5.85 8.11 21.30
C ASN A 39 5.01 8.36 20.04
N ASP A 40 5.46 9.25 19.16
CA ASP A 40 4.77 9.54 17.89
C ASP A 40 4.75 8.30 16.97
N LYS A 41 5.84 7.53 16.96
CA LYS A 41 5.91 6.25 16.24
C LYS A 41 5.00 5.17 16.85
N ILE A 42 4.95 5.08 18.17
CA ILE A 42 4.01 4.16 18.87
C ILE A 42 2.56 4.54 18.54
N GLU A 43 2.24 5.84 18.51
CA GLU A 43 0.92 6.33 18.13
C GLU A 43 0.61 6.05 16.64
N SER A 44 1.59 6.22 15.75
CA SER A 44 1.51 5.80 14.34
C SER A 44 1.18 4.31 14.20
N ILE A 45 1.85 3.44 14.96
CA ILE A 45 1.56 2.00 15.00
C ILE A 45 0.14 1.74 15.50
N ARG A 46 -0.30 2.42 16.57
CA ARG A 46 -1.67 2.31 17.11
C ARG A 46 -2.72 2.60 16.04
N MET A 47 -2.55 3.71 15.31
CA MET A 47 -3.48 4.11 14.25
C MET A 47 -3.53 3.07 13.13
N GLN A 48 -2.38 2.57 12.69
CA GLN A 48 -2.30 1.58 11.61
C GLN A 48 -2.90 0.22 12.02
N LEU A 49 -2.58 -0.29 13.20
CA LEU A 49 -3.17 -1.53 13.73
C LEU A 49 -4.69 -1.39 13.95
N THR A 50 -5.16 -0.23 14.42
CA THR A 50 -6.59 0.04 14.57
C THR A 50 -7.29 -0.01 13.21
N ALA A 51 -6.70 0.61 12.18
CA ALA A 51 -7.24 0.57 10.83
C ALA A 51 -7.29 -0.87 10.28
N MET A 52 -6.23 -1.67 10.49
CA MET A 52 -6.22 -3.09 10.10
C MET A 52 -7.28 -3.90 10.84
N ASN A 53 -7.44 -3.69 12.15
CA ASN A 53 -8.46 -4.34 12.96
C ASN A 53 -9.87 -4.03 12.45
N ASN A 54 -10.14 -2.76 12.13
CA ASN A 54 -11.44 -2.35 11.60
C ASN A 54 -11.78 -3.06 10.28
N VAL A 55 -10.80 -3.28 9.40
CA VAL A 55 -10.99 -4.08 8.18
C VAL A 55 -11.29 -5.53 8.54
N ILE A 56 -10.53 -6.15 9.45
CA ILE A 56 -10.74 -7.54 9.86
C ILE A 56 -12.14 -7.73 10.46
N CYS A 57 -12.56 -6.83 11.34
CA CYS A 57 -13.92 -6.83 11.90
C CYS A 57 -14.99 -6.72 10.81
N LYS A 58 -14.78 -5.88 9.78
CA LYS A 58 -15.71 -5.73 8.65
C LYS A 58 -15.79 -6.98 7.77
N ILE A 59 -14.66 -7.69 7.59
CA ILE A 59 -14.60 -8.94 6.83
C ILE A 59 -15.35 -10.08 7.55
N GLY A 60 -15.42 -10.05 8.87
CA GLY A 60 -16.12 -11.06 9.66
C GLY A 60 -15.48 -12.43 9.47
N THR A 61 -16.26 -13.43 9.03
CA THR A 61 -15.81 -14.82 8.82
C THR A 61 -15.43 -15.15 7.38
N ILE A 62 -15.48 -14.17 6.45
CA ILE A 62 -15.17 -14.37 5.02
C ILE A 62 -13.74 -14.91 4.80
N TYR A 63 -12.80 -14.61 5.71
CA TYR A 63 -11.44 -15.15 5.66
C TYR A 63 -11.37 -16.68 5.73
N LEU A 64 -12.45 -17.35 6.16
CA LEU A 64 -12.50 -18.81 6.18
C LEU A 64 -12.52 -19.38 4.76
N THR A 65 -13.04 -18.64 3.78
CA THR A 65 -13.13 -19.07 2.38
C THR A 65 -12.09 -18.39 1.49
N ASP A 66 -11.72 -17.16 1.79
CA ASP A 66 -10.78 -16.37 0.99
C ASP A 66 -9.32 -16.57 1.46
N GLU A 67 -8.50 -17.22 0.62
CA GLU A 67 -7.11 -17.53 0.95
C GLU A 67 -6.20 -16.29 1.03
N VAL A 68 -6.50 -15.25 0.24
CA VAL A 68 -5.74 -13.99 0.22
C VAL A 68 -5.98 -13.23 1.51
N VAL A 69 -7.24 -13.12 1.92
CA VAL A 69 -7.65 -12.52 3.20
C VAL A 69 -7.10 -13.34 4.36
N ARG A 70 -7.19 -14.67 4.32
CA ARG A 70 -6.64 -15.55 5.37
C ARG A 70 -5.14 -15.34 5.54
N GLY A 71 -4.40 -15.31 4.45
CA GLY A 71 -2.96 -15.07 4.45
C GLY A 71 -2.62 -13.67 4.95
N TRP A 72 -3.35 -12.64 4.52
CA TRP A 72 -3.16 -11.27 5.01
C TRP A 72 -3.41 -11.15 6.52
N ILE A 73 -4.47 -11.75 7.05
CA ILE A 73 -4.75 -11.79 8.49
C ILE A 73 -3.62 -12.49 9.26
N GLY A 74 -3.02 -13.54 8.67
CA GLY A 74 -1.84 -14.20 9.22
C GLY A 74 -0.65 -13.24 9.39
N GLU A 75 -0.38 -12.40 8.41
CA GLU A 75 0.69 -11.40 8.48
C GLU A 75 0.39 -10.28 9.49
N VAL A 76 -0.87 -9.79 9.54
CA VAL A 76 -1.30 -8.82 10.57
C VAL A 76 -1.09 -9.39 11.98
N ARG A 77 -1.37 -10.69 12.17
CA ARG A 77 -1.18 -11.37 13.46
C ARG A 77 0.29 -11.43 13.87
N LYS A 78 1.20 -11.75 12.95
CA LYS A 78 2.65 -11.76 13.22
C LYS A 78 3.14 -10.41 13.71
N VAL A 79 2.71 -9.34 13.03
CA VAL A 79 3.04 -7.96 13.43
C VAL A 79 2.45 -7.63 14.79
N ALA A 80 1.21 -8.05 15.08
CA ALA A 80 0.59 -7.82 16.38
C ALA A 80 1.36 -8.49 17.53
N TYR A 81 1.89 -9.71 17.34
CA TYR A 81 2.77 -10.34 18.33
C TYR A 81 4.08 -9.58 18.51
N HIS A 82 4.71 -9.14 17.43
CA HIS A 82 5.94 -8.37 17.52
C HIS A 82 5.71 -7.04 18.28
N VAL A 83 4.60 -6.36 18.01
CA VAL A 83 4.18 -5.17 18.76
C VAL A 83 3.98 -5.51 20.24
N GLU A 84 3.31 -6.61 20.53
CA GLU A 84 3.09 -7.08 21.89
C GLU A 84 4.41 -7.23 22.67
N ASP A 85 5.40 -7.90 22.06
CA ASP A 85 6.73 -8.14 22.64
C ASP A 85 7.48 -6.82 22.90
N VAL A 86 7.45 -5.90 21.92
CA VAL A 86 8.08 -4.58 22.04
C VAL A 86 7.43 -3.76 23.16
N MET A 87 6.11 -3.81 23.28
CA MET A 87 5.39 -3.07 24.33
C MET A 87 5.60 -3.67 25.72
N ASP A 88 5.80 -4.98 25.84
CA ASP A 88 6.19 -5.61 27.11
C ASP A 88 7.59 -5.16 27.53
N MET A 89 8.55 -5.16 26.60
CA MET A 89 9.90 -4.65 26.86
C MET A 89 9.87 -3.17 27.27
N TYR A 90 9.08 -2.35 26.57
CA TYR A 90 8.87 -0.94 26.93
C TYR A 90 8.32 -0.81 28.35
N SER A 91 7.21 -1.49 28.66
CA SER A 91 6.54 -1.38 29.96
C SER A 91 7.42 -1.85 31.12
N TYR A 92 8.17 -2.93 30.91
CA TYR A 92 9.13 -3.43 31.91
C TYR A 92 10.19 -2.38 32.24
N HIS A 93 10.78 -1.75 31.22
CA HIS A 93 11.86 -0.81 31.41
C HIS A 93 11.40 0.58 31.86
N THR A 94 10.17 1.01 31.53
CA THR A 94 9.60 2.22 32.11
C THR A 94 9.34 2.05 33.60
N LEU A 95 8.76 0.93 34.03
CA LEU A 95 8.53 0.64 35.45
C LEU A 95 9.85 0.57 36.24
N GLN A 96 10.86 -0.13 35.72
CA GLN A 96 12.19 -0.16 36.36
C GLN A 96 12.83 1.23 36.45
N MET A 97 12.74 2.01 35.36
CA MET A 97 13.28 3.37 35.34
C MET A 97 12.58 4.25 36.38
N GLU A 98 11.26 4.14 36.51
CA GLU A 98 10.49 4.90 37.48
C GLU A 98 10.94 4.60 38.91
N GLU A 99 10.97 3.33 39.29
CA GLU A 99 11.44 2.89 40.60
C GLU A 99 12.83 3.45 40.92
N GLU A 100 13.77 3.37 39.97
CA GLU A 100 15.14 3.82 40.19
C GLU A 100 15.32 5.33 40.13
N TRP A 101 14.47 6.01 39.36
CA TRP A 101 14.37 7.46 39.34
C TRP A 101 13.92 7.98 40.71
N PHE A 102 12.91 7.35 41.31
CA PHE A 102 12.45 7.69 42.66
C PHE A 102 13.54 7.45 43.72
N LEU A 103 14.43 6.48 43.51
CA LEU A 103 15.59 6.21 44.37
C LEU A 103 16.79 7.16 44.16
N LYS A 104 16.65 8.21 43.34
CA LYS A 104 17.71 9.18 42.99
C LYS A 104 18.98 8.54 42.38
N LYS A 105 18.89 7.31 41.85
CA LYS A 105 19.99 6.62 41.14
C LYS A 105 20.14 7.09 39.69
N TYR A 106 19.32 8.04 39.25
CA TYR A 106 19.20 8.49 37.87
C TYR A 106 20.54 8.77 37.19
N PHE A 107 21.42 9.56 37.79
CA PHE A 107 22.67 9.97 37.14
C PHE A 107 23.59 8.77 36.81
N ILE A 108 23.54 7.72 37.64
CA ILE A 108 24.37 6.52 37.48
C ILE A 108 23.87 5.66 36.33
N LYS A 109 22.55 5.64 36.10
CA LYS A 109 21.91 4.72 35.17
C LYS A 109 21.27 5.37 33.95
N ALA A 110 21.35 6.69 33.82
CA ALA A 110 20.83 7.41 32.66
C ALA A 110 21.40 6.86 31.34
N SER A 111 22.69 6.53 31.28
CA SER A 111 23.32 5.93 30.09
C SER A 111 22.75 4.55 29.76
N HIS A 112 22.49 3.72 30.79
CA HIS A 112 21.86 2.41 30.62
C HIS A 112 20.45 2.55 30.03
N TYR A 113 19.62 3.44 30.59
CA TYR A 113 18.27 3.65 30.06
C TYR A 113 18.25 4.27 28.67
N VAL A 114 19.19 5.18 28.36
CA VAL A 114 19.36 5.68 26.99
C VAL A 114 19.61 4.53 26.01
N LEU A 115 20.49 3.58 26.36
CA LEU A 115 20.79 2.43 25.51
C LEU A 115 19.56 1.52 25.34
N VAL A 116 18.90 1.19 26.43
CA VAL A 116 17.70 0.33 26.44
C VAL A 116 16.58 0.93 25.59
N PHE A 117 16.23 2.20 25.82
CA PHE A 117 15.16 2.84 25.04
C PHE A 117 15.56 3.10 23.59
N SER A 118 16.86 3.25 23.29
CA SER A 118 17.34 3.32 21.90
C SER A 118 17.09 2.01 21.17
N GLN A 119 17.34 0.87 21.81
CA GLN A 119 17.03 -0.45 21.26
C GLN A 119 15.51 -0.64 21.03
N ILE A 120 14.69 -0.22 22.00
CA ILE A 120 13.22 -0.25 21.85
C ILE A 120 12.78 0.64 20.67
N ALA A 121 13.36 1.83 20.52
CA ALA A 121 13.06 2.71 19.39
C ALA A 121 13.45 2.08 18.04
N GLU A 122 14.54 1.34 17.98
CA GLU A 122 14.92 0.56 16.79
C GLU A 122 13.91 -0.56 16.48
N GLU A 123 13.43 -1.30 17.48
CA GLU A 123 12.38 -2.31 17.28
C GLU A 123 11.05 -1.68 16.84
N VAL A 124 10.66 -0.54 17.41
CA VAL A 124 9.49 0.23 16.95
C VAL A 124 9.62 0.61 15.47
N ILE A 125 10.80 1.06 15.02
CA ILE A 125 11.06 1.36 13.61
C ILE A 125 10.96 0.09 12.73
N LYS A 126 11.38 -1.08 13.23
CA LYS A 126 11.21 -2.36 12.49
C LYS A 126 9.74 -2.72 12.36
N VAL A 127 8.95 -2.62 13.43
CA VAL A 127 7.50 -2.83 13.41
C VAL A 127 6.81 -1.90 12.42
N GLU A 128 7.15 -0.61 12.38
CA GLU A 128 6.60 0.33 11.38
C GLU A 128 6.87 -0.15 9.94
N LYS A 129 8.09 -0.66 9.66
CA LYS A 129 8.45 -1.20 8.35
C LYS A 129 7.66 -2.47 8.03
N GLU A 130 7.42 -3.34 9.01
CA GLU A 130 6.61 -4.55 8.84
C GLU A 130 5.15 -4.22 8.54
N ILE A 131 4.54 -3.31 9.30
CA ILE A 131 3.17 -2.82 9.05
C ILE A 131 3.06 -2.29 7.62
N LYS A 132 4.01 -1.47 7.17
CA LYS A 132 4.03 -0.95 5.80
C LYS A 132 4.03 -2.08 4.76
N LYS A 133 4.87 -3.10 4.95
CA LYS A 133 4.89 -4.30 4.08
C LYS A 133 3.55 -5.04 4.09
N VAL A 134 2.91 -5.20 5.24
CA VAL A 134 1.60 -5.87 5.35
C VAL A 134 0.50 -5.10 4.61
N VAL A 135 0.52 -3.76 4.66
CA VAL A 135 -0.40 -2.91 3.86
C VAL A 135 -0.13 -3.08 2.37
N GLU A 136 1.14 -3.01 1.95
CA GLU A 136 1.54 -3.18 0.55
C GLU A 136 1.15 -4.56 0.00
N LEU A 137 1.37 -5.63 0.77
CA LEU A 137 1.00 -7.00 0.39
C LEU A 137 -0.50 -7.15 0.16
N LYS A 138 -1.33 -6.52 0.99
CA LYS A 138 -2.79 -6.53 0.83
C LYS A 138 -3.20 -5.91 -0.50
N ASN A 139 -2.65 -4.73 -0.80
CA ASN A 139 -2.99 -3.99 -2.01
C ASN A 139 -2.48 -4.73 -3.25
N LEU A 140 -1.27 -5.31 -3.17
CA LEU A 140 -0.70 -6.11 -4.25
C LEU A 140 -1.58 -7.33 -4.54
N ARG A 141 -1.96 -8.10 -3.52
CA ARG A 141 -2.82 -9.28 -3.70
C ARG A 141 -4.18 -8.91 -4.30
N ARG A 142 -4.84 -7.86 -3.79
CA ARG A 142 -6.13 -7.39 -4.33
C ARG A 142 -6.05 -6.97 -5.79
N LEU A 143 -4.99 -6.26 -6.17
CA LEU A 143 -4.79 -5.89 -7.57
C LEU A 143 -4.57 -7.12 -8.44
N THR A 144 -3.79 -8.09 -7.98
CA THR A 144 -3.60 -9.37 -8.69
C THR A 144 -4.92 -10.14 -8.81
N GLU A 145 -5.74 -10.20 -7.76
CA GLU A 145 -7.07 -10.86 -7.82
C GLU A 145 -7.99 -10.19 -8.83
N TRP A 146 -8.09 -8.86 -8.81
CA TRP A 146 -8.90 -8.12 -9.79
C TRP A 146 -8.40 -8.34 -11.21
N LEU A 147 -7.08 -8.49 -11.40
CA LEU A 147 -6.49 -8.76 -12.71
C LEU A 147 -6.88 -10.13 -13.29
N TYR A 148 -7.20 -11.10 -12.43
CA TYR A 148 -7.64 -12.45 -12.80
C TYR A 148 -9.13 -12.71 -12.47
N SER A 149 -9.91 -11.64 -12.23
CA SER A 149 -11.34 -11.80 -11.99
C SER A 149 -12.02 -12.29 -13.28
N ASP A 150 -12.67 -13.44 -13.21
CA ASP A 150 -13.40 -14.05 -14.34
C ASP A 150 -14.73 -13.35 -14.64
N GLU A 151 -15.09 -12.30 -13.88
CA GLU A 151 -16.39 -11.65 -13.98
C GLU A 151 -16.60 -10.84 -15.27
N LEU A 152 -15.52 -10.37 -15.91
CA LEU A 152 -15.60 -9.48 -17.07
C LEU A 152 -14.53 -9.79 -18.12
N ASP A 153 -14.93 -9.79 -19.38
CA ASP A 153 -14.00 -9.90 -20.52
C ASP A 153 -13.00 -8.73 -20.60
N SER A 154 -13.34 -7.60 -19.98
CA SER A 154 -12.49 -6.42 -19.85
C SER A 154 -12.63 -5.83 -18.45
N THR A 155 -11.54 -5.88 -17.68
CA THR A 155 -11.50 -5.34 -16.32
C THR A 155 -10.72 -4.03 -16.29
N VAL A 156 -11.35 -2.99 -15.73
CA VAL A 156 -10.72 -1.68 -15.50
C VAL A 156 -10.46 -1.54 -14.02
N ILE A 157 -9.19 -1.32 -13.67
CA ILE A 157 -8.77 -1.16 -12.28
C ILE A 157 -8.23 0.25 -12.08
N THR A 158 -8.82 1.00 -11.15
CA THR A 158 -8.35 2.33 -10.78
C THR A 158 -7.59 2.29 -9.46
N VAL A 159 -6.37 2.86 -9.46
CA VAL A 159 -5.55 3.02 -8.25
C VAL A 159 -5.41 4.52 -7.94
N SER A 160 -6.19 5.00 -6.97
CA SER A 160 -6.23 6.41 -6.57
C SER A 160 -5.71 6.64 -5.15
N GLY A 161 -5.34 7.88 -4.84
CA GLY A 161 -4.78 8.28 -3.55
C GLY A 161 -3.85 9.49 -3.67
N MET A 162 -3.48 10.10 -2.54
CA MET A 162 -2.61 11.28 -2.51
C MET A 162 -1.24 11.02 -3.16
N GLY A 163 -0.55 12.10 -3.55
CA GLY A 163 0.83 12.06 -4.03
C GLY A 163 1.77 11.42 -3.01
N GLY A 164 2.81 10.72 -3.47
CA GLY A 164 3.82 10.12 -2.58
C GLY A 164 3.40 8.83 -1.85
N LEU A 165 2.15 8.37 -1.96
CA LEU A 165 1.69 7.12 -1.33
C LEU A 165 2.19 5.83 -2.01
N GLY A 166 3.00 5.92 -3.07
CA GLY A 166 3.54 4.75 -3.77
C GLY A 166 2.58 4.07 -4.75
N LYS A 167 1.56 4.77 -5.25
CA LYS A 167 0.57 4.24 -6.22
C LYS A 167 1.24 3.67 -7.48
N THR A 168 2.10 4.46 -8.11
CA THR A 168 2.88 4.05 -9.28
C THR A 168 3.76 2.85 -8.93
N THR A 169 4.44 2.86 -7.78
CA THR A 169 5.25 1.73 -7.30
C THR A 169 4.44 0.44 -7.15
N LEU A 170 3.23 0.52 -6.59
CA LEU A 170 2.32 -0.62 -6.45
C LEU A 170 1.92 -1.19 -7.82
N VAL A 171 1.47 -0.34 -8.75
CA VAL A 171 1.07 -0.74 -10.11
C VAL A 171 2.27 -1.28 -10.89
N THR A 172 3.44 -0.67 -10.79
CA THR A 172 4.68 -1.17 -11.42
C THR A 172 5.02 -2.57 -10.92
N ASN A 173 4.90 -2.84 -9.62
CA ASN A 173 5.20 -4.15 -9.05
C ASN A 173 4.26 -5.23 -9.59
N VAL A 174 2.95 -4.95 -9.66
CA VAL A 174 1.97 -5.86 -10.26
C VAL A 174 2.24 -6.03 -11.76
N TYR A 175 2.43 -4.94 -12.49
CA TYR A 175 2.69 -5.00 -13.93
C TYR A 175 3.93 -5.83 -14.25
N GLU A 176 5.06 -5.61 -13.57
CA GLU A 176 6.31 -6.33 -13.82
C GLU A 176 6.21 -7.83 -13.51
N ARG A 177 5.43 -8.21 -12.49
CA ARG A 177 5.18 -9.61 -12.13
C ARG A 177 4.24 -10.31 -13.10
N GLU A 178 3.20 -9.62 -13.54
CA GLU A 178 2.08 -10.26 -14.26
C GLU A 178 2.19 -10.10 -15.79
N LYS A 179 3.00 -9.17 -16.30
CA LYS A 179 3.07 -8.84 -17.74
C LYS A 179 3.32 -10.06 -18.65
N THR A 180 4.04 -11.07 -18.18
CA THR A 180 4.31 -12.30 -18.94
C THR A 180 3.08 -13.17 -19.18
N ASN A 181 2.01 -12.95 -18.41
CA ASN A 181 0.74 -13.65 -18.52
C ASN A 181 -0.22 -13.00 -19.54
N PHE A 182 0.23 -11.94 -20.22
CA PHE A 182 -0.54 -11.17 -21.21
C PHE A 182 0.16 -11.21 -22.57
N SER A 183 -0.61 -11.35 -23.65
CA SER A 183 -0.10 -11.43 -25.02
C SER A 183 0.41 -10.08 -25.55
N ALA A 184 -0.10 -8.98 -25.00
CA ALA A 184 0.39 -7.64 -25.27
C ALA A 184 0.29 -6.77 -24.03
N THR A 185 1.34 -6.00 -23.75
CA THR A 185 1.42 -5.14 -22.57
C THR A 185 1.92 -3.77 -22.93
N THR A 186 1.36 -2.72 -22.33
CA THR A 186 1.81 -1.35 -22.56
C THR A 186 1.69 -0.50 -21.31
N TRP A 187 2.66 0.38 -21.11
CA TRP A 187 2.67 1.40 -20.06
C TRP A 187 2.72 2.78 -20.68
N MET A 188 1.74 3.62 -20.39
CA MET A 188 1.64 4.97 -20.93
C MET A 188 1.45 5.98 -19.81
N VAL A 189 2.42 6.88 -19.66
CA VAL A 189 2.22 8.08 -18.86
C VAL A 189 1.33 9.05 -19.63
N VAL A 190 0.29 9.56 -18.96
CA VAL A 190 -0.66 10.56 -19.46
C VAL A 190 -0.26 11.92 -18.89
N SER A 191 0.00 12.88 -19.78
CA SER A 191 0.28 14.25 -19.38
C SER A 191 -1.01 14.95 -18.90
N GLN A 192 -0.89 15.90 -17.96
CA GLN A 192 -2.04 16.73 -17.53
C GLN A 192 -2.73 17.42 -18.71
N THR A 193 -1.94 17.89 -19.67
CA THR A 193 -2.43 18.35 -20.97
C THR A 193 -2.24 17.23 -21.98
N TYR A 194 -3.34 16.76 -22.57
CA TYR A 194 -3.33 15.67 -23.54
C TYR A 194 -4.26 15.97 -24.71
N THR A 195 -4.01 15.29 -25.84
CA THR A 195 -5.00 15.13 -26.90
C THR A 195 -5.30 13.65 -27.06
N ILE A 196 -6.58 13.32 -27.27
CA ILE A 196 -7.00 11.92 -27.45
C ILE A 196 -6.33 11.30 -28.66
N GLU A 197 -6.17 12.07 -29.73
CA GLU A 197 -5.44 11.64 -30.91
C GLU A 197 -4.00 11.21 -30.55
N ALA A 198 -3.25 12.02 -29.80
CA ALA A 198 -1.88 11.67 -29.41
C ALA A 198 -1.83 10.43 -28.50
N LEU A 199 -2.79 10.29 -27.57
CA LEU A 199 -2.89 9.11 -26.71
C LEU A 199 -3.20 7.84 -27.49
N LEU A 200 -4.19 7.88 -28.39
CA LEU A 200 -4.56 6.75 -29.24
C LEU A 200 -3.44 6.38 -30.22
N ARG A 201 -2.76 7.37 -30.82
CA ARG A 201 -1.57 7.14 -31.65
C ARG A 201 -0.49 6.40 -30.85
N LYS A 202 -0.15 6.92 -29.67
CA LYS A 202 0.85 6.31 -28.77
C LYS A 202 0.45 4.90 -28.36
N LEU A 203 -0.83 4.66 -28.09
CA LEU A 203 -1.35 3.34 -27.77
C LEU A 203 -1.20 2.39 -28.95
N LEU A 204 -1.66 2.79 -30.15
CA LEU A 204 -1.59 2.00 -31.38
C LEU A 204 -0.14 1.59 -31.69
N MET A 205 0.81 2.52 -31.57
CA MET A 205 2.25 2.26 -31.73
C MET A 205 2.74 1.17 -30.77
N LYS A 206 2.33 1.21 -29.49
CA LYS A 206 2.78 0.26 -28.47
C LYS A 206 2.13 -1.12 -28.60
N VAL A 207 0.85 -1.20 -28.99
CA VAL A 207 0.13 -2.49 -29.12
C VAL A 207 0.40 -3.18 -30.45
N GLY A 208 0.84 -2.43 -31.47
CA GLY A 208 1.05 -2.90 -32.83
C GLY A 208 2.35 -3.68 -33.06
N ARG A 209 3.32 -3.60 -32.13
CA ARG A 209 4.76 -3.86 -32.37
C ARG A 209 5.27 -2.90 -33.46
N GLU A 210 6.36 -2.18 -33.18
CA GLU A 210 6.82 -1.01 -33.98
C GLU A 210 6.94 -1.31 -35.51
N GLU A 211 7.13 -2.57 -35.88
CA GLU A 211 7.31 -3.04 -37.25
C GLU A 211 6.02 -3.14 -38.09
N GLN A 212 4.82 -3.04 -37.49
CA GLN A 212 3.53 -3.14 -38.22
C GLN A 212 2.76 -1.81 -38.30
N VAL A 213 3.45 -0.71 -38.03
CA VAL A 213 2.89 0.63 -38.01
C VAL A 213 2.72 1.13 -39.44
N SER A 214 1.47 1.36 -39.85
CA SER A 214 1.16 1.88 -41.19
C SER A 214 1.89 3.21 -41.42
N PRO A 215 2.53 3.43 -42.59
CA PRO A 215 3.28 4.67 -42.89
C PRO A 215 2.40 5.95 -42.91
N ASN A 216 1.09 5.81 -42.72
CA ASN A 216 0.13 6.91 -42.68
C ASN A 216 -0.53 7.10 -41.30
N ILE A 217 0.05 6.60 -40.20
CA ILE A 217 -0.57 6.77 -38.87
C ILE A 217 -0.99 8.22 -38.68
N ASP A 218 -0.10 9.20 -38.87
CA ASP A 218 -0.37 10.64 -38.63
C ASP A 218 -1.57 11.26 -39.39
N LYS A 219 -2.15 10.54 -40.36
CA LYS A 219 -3.35 10.97 -41.10
C LYS A 219 -4.64 10.34 -40.60
N LEU A 220 -4.56 9.30 -39.79
CA LEU A 220 -5.73 8.61 -39.23
C LEU A 220 -6.46 9.53 -38.26
N ASP A 221 -7.78 9.64 -38.39
CA ASP A 221 -8.58 10.36 -37.41
C ASP A 221 -8.80 9.53 -36.13
N VAL A 222 -9.52 10.09 -35.16
CA VAL A 222 -9.81 9.41 -33.88
C VAL A 222 -10.57 8.10 -34.10
N HIS A 223 -11.50 8.05 -35.06
CA HIS A 223 -12.29 6.86 -35.35
C HIS A 223 -11.40 5.76 -35.94
N ASP A 224 -10.60 6.09 -36.95
CA ASP A 224 -9.64 5.18 -37.56
C ASP A 224 -8.65 4.63 -36.54
N LEU A 225 -8.13 5.49 -35.65
CA LEU A 225 -7.23 5.06 -34.58
C LEU A 225 -7.90 4.05 -33.64
N LYS A 226 -9.15 4.31 -33.21
CA LYS A 226 -9.92 3.39 -32.36
C LYS A 226 -10.12 2.04 -33.04
N GLU A 227 -10.52 2.03 -34.31
CA GLU A 227 -10.75 0.78 -35.07
C GLU A 227 -9.46 -0.02 -35.27
N ASN A 228 -8.36 0.65 -35.61
CA ASN A 228 -7.05 -0.02 -35.71
C ASN A 228 -6.60 -0.60 -34.37
N ILE A 229 -6.83 0.10 -33.26
CA ILE A 229 -6.54 -0.41 -31.91
C ILE A 229 -7.39 -1.65 -31.62
N LYS A 230 -8.71 -1.59 -31.86
CA LYS A 230 -9.60 -2.75 -31.67
C LYS A 230 -9.12 -3.97 -32.44
N GLN A 231 -8.83 -3.80 -33.74
CA GLN A 231 -8.32 -4.89 -34.58
C GLN A 231 -7.00 -5.45 -34.07
N LYS A 232 -6.10 -4.59 -33.56
CA LYS A 232 -4.86 -5.08 -32.95
C LYS A 232 -5.16 -5.81 -31.65
N LEU A 233 -6.03 -5.32 -30.78
CA LEU A 233 -6.31 -5.92 -29.47
C LEU A 233 -7.20 -7.18 -29.56
N ASP A 234 -7.89 -7.38 -30.68
CA ASP A 234 -8.80 -8.51 -30.89
C ASP A 234 -8.14 -9.87 -30.58
N ASN A 235 -8.87 -10.71 -29.84
CA ASN A 235 -8.42 -12.04 -29.38
C ASN A 235 -7.08 -12.07 -28.62
N ARG A 236 -6.62 -10.95 -28.05
CA ARG A 236 -5.42 -10.89 -27.22
C ARG A 236 -5.76 -10.54 -25.78
N LYS A 237 -5.16 -11.28 -24.84
CA LYS A 237 -5.18 -10.89 -23.43
C LYS A 237 -4.22 -9.72 -23.25
N CYS A 238 -4.73 -8.53 -22.97
CA CYS A 238 -3.95 -7.30 -22.93
C CYS A 238 -3.87 -6.69 -21.53
N LEU A 239 -2.70 -6.17 -21.16
CA LEU A 239 -2.49 -5.40 -19.93
C LEU A 239 -2.04 -3.98 -20.28
N ILE A 240 -2.90 -3.00 -20.05
CA ILE A 240 -2.69 -1.60 -20.42
C ILE A 240 -2.67 -0.76 -19.15
N VAL A 241 -1.55 -0.08 -18.89
CA VAL A 241 -1.43 0.86 -17.76
C VAL A 241 -1.45 2.29 -18.28
N LEU A 242 -2.39 3.08 -17.78
CA LEU A 242 -2.43 4.53 -17.94
C LEU A 242 -1.97 5.15 -16.62
N ASP A 243 -0.75 5.66 -16.60
CA ASP A 243 -0.11 6.22 -15.41
C ASP A 243 -0.25 7.75 -15.38
N ASP A 244 -0.34 8.30 -14.17
CA ASP A 244 -0.52 9.72 -13.90
C ASP A 244 -1.77 10.35 -14.58
N VAL A 245 -2.92 9.68 -14.48
CA VAL A 245 -4.20 10.18 -15.04
C VAL A 245 -4.85 11.18 -14.07
N TRP A 246 -5.02 12.43 -14.52
CA TRP A 246 -5.62 13.52 -13.72
C TRP A 246 -7.12 13.70 -13.96
N ASP A 247 -7.61 13.26 -15.11
CA ASP A 247 -9.00 13.41 -15.53
C ASP A 247 -9.56 12.06 -15.98
N GLN A 248 -10.69 11.67 -15.41
CA GLN A 248 -11.34 10.40 -15.72
C GLN A 248 -11.88 10.35 -17.16
N GLU A 249 -12.11 11.52 -17.75
CA GLU A 249 -12.52 11.66 -19.15
C GLU A 249 -11.51 11.01 -20.12
N VAL A 250 -10.22 10.94 -19.77
CA VAL A 250 -9.19 10.24 -20.55
C VAL A 250 -9.62 8.80 -20.84
N TYR A 251 -10.03 8.07 -19.79
CA TYR A 251 -10.45 6.68 -19.94
C TYR A 251 -11.72 6.58 -20.76
N LEU A 252 -12.72 7.43 -20.50
CA LEU A 252 -13.98 7.39 -21.25
C LEU A 252 -13.76 7.58 -22.75
N GLN A 253 -12.98 8.59 -23.13
CA GLN A 253 -12.71 8.91 -24.51
C GLN A 253 -11.91 7.81 -25.24
N MET A 254 -11.06 7.08 -24.50
CA MET A 254 -10.32 5.92 -25.01
C MET A 254 -11.11 4.61 -24.94
N SER A 255 -12.13 4.51 -24.09
CA SER A 255 -12.77 3.24 -23.71
C SER A 255 -13.36 2.48 -24.90
N ASP A 256 -13.90 3.19 -25.87
CA ASP A 256 -14.40 2.63 -27.12
C ASP A 256 -13.32 1.83 -27.87
N ALA A 257 -12.04 2.21 -27.76
CA ALA A 257 -10.93 1.50 -28.41
C ALA A 257 -10.65 0.12 -27.78
N PHE A 258 -11.12 -0.10 -26.55
CA PHE A 258 -10.91 -1.34 -25.79
C PHE A 258 -12.13 -2.28 -25.83
N GLN A 259 -13.29 -1.79 -26.26
CA GLN A 259 -14.54 -2.56 -26.19
C GLN A 259 -14.81 -3.35 -27.46
N ASN A 260 -14.93 -4.69 -27.30
CA ASN A 260 -15.57 -5.61 -28.23
C ASN A 260 -16.40 -6.72 -27.55
N LEU A 261 -16.74 -6.58 -26.25
CA LEU A 261 -17.61 -7.50 -25.51
C LEU A 261 -18.60 -6.68 -24.66
N ALA A 262 -19.82 -7.20 -24.49
CA ALA A 262 -21.08 -6.48 -24.23
C ALA A 262 -21.11 -5.44 -23.08
N MET A 263 -21.96 -4.41 -23.24
CA MET A 263 -22.22 -3.29 -22.33
C MET A 263 -22.47 -3.69 -20.85
N THR A 264 -21.97 -2.92 -19.87
CA THR A 264 -22.73 -1.91 -19.08
C THR A 264 -21.90 -1.31 -17.91
N SER A 265 -22.21 -0.04 -17.62
CA SER A 265 -21.77 0.89 -16.56
C SER A 265 -21.57 0.39 -15.12
N CYS A 266 -20.61 0.98 -14.36
CA CYS A 266 -20.86 1.94 -13.25
C CYS A 266 -19.55 2.46 -12.58
N TRP A 267 -19.62 3.60 -11.87
CA TRP A 267 -18.52 4.42 -11.36
C TRP A 267 -18.35 4.35 -9.83
N ARG A 268 -17.11 4.38 -9.33
CA ARG A 268 -16.54 5.40 -8.41
C ARG A 268 -15.07 5.15 -8.09
#